data_AF-A0A1Q9CN68-F1
#
_entry.id   AF-A0A1Q9CN68-F1
#
_cell.length_a   1.000
_cell.length_b   1.000
_cell.length_c   1.000
_cell.angle_alpha   90.00
_cell.angle_beta   90.00
_cell.angle_gamma   90.00
#
_symmetry.space_group_name_H-M   'P 1'
#
loop_
_entity.id
_entity.type
_entity.pdbx_description
1 polymer ?
#
loop_
_entity_poly.entity_id
_entity_poly.type
_entity_poly.pdbx_seq_one_letter_code
_entity_poly.pdbx_strand_id
1 'polypeptide(L)'
;VAESQEEARTAAPLSGGTSLPCAARTRSDDWGVSEAQQNEVARLLSKHGVSTSSYGREGSLTVRDLAREVAQGFCKLEPDESGRLLRSLTLVEITLVVRITGGRLALIEEEQILDDGRKRRFPHRKLHGKLMKRESPVRGAWRCVRERLGLDNRLRVERDELQHAQQEKERQKVERKQAPG
;
A
#
# COMPACT_ATOMS: atom_id res chain seq x y z
N VAL A 1 -32.15 -5.40 55.43
CA VAL A 1 -30.72 -5.31 55.80
C VAL A 1 -29.96 -6.36 55.01
N ALA A 2 -29.35 -5.93 53.91
CA ALA A 2 -28.23 -6.55 53.19
C ALA A 2 -28.08 -5.80 51.86
N GLU A 3 -27.45 -4.63 51.95
CA GLU A 3 -26.82 -3.92 50.84
C GLU A 3 -25.62 -4.72 50.33
N SER A 4 -25.15 -4.36 49.12
CA SER A 4 -23.80 -4.55 48.56
C SER A 4 -23.69 -5.61 47.46
N GLN A 5 -23.06 -5.39 46.31
CA GLN A 5 -22.40 -4.22 45.74
C GLN A 5 -22.27 -4.48 44.23
N GLU A 6 -22.59 -3.47 43.42
CA GLU A 6 -22.46 -3.47 41.96
C GLU A 6 -21.05 -2.98 41.60
N GLU A 7 -20.16 -3.87 41.17
CA GLU A 7 -18.82 -3.51 40.72
C GLU A 7 -18.87 -2.89 39.31
N ALA A 8 -19.03 -1.57 39.27
CA ALA A 8 -18.77 -0.77 38.08
C ALA A 8 -17.26 -0.81 37.75
N ARG A 9 -16.89 -1.62 36.76
CA ARG A 9 -15.54 -1.60 36.17
C ARG A 9 -15.37 -0.34 35.33
N THR A 10 -14.83 0.70 35.94
CA THR A 10 -14.37 1.91 35.26
C THR A 10 -13.16 1.56 34.39
N ALA A 11 -13.36 1.47 33.07
CA ALA A 11 -12.27 1.31 32.13
C ALA A 11 -11.40 2.57 32.13
N ALA A 12 -10.11 2.40 32.43
CA ALA A 12 -9.13 3.47 32.42
C ALA A 12 -9.03 4.10 31.01
N PRO A 13 -8.84 5.43 30.90
CA PRO A 13 -8.56 6.06 29.63
C PRO A 13 -7.23 5.54 29.09
N LEU A 14 -7.23 4.99 27.87
CA LEU A 14 -6.02 4.64 27.14
C LEU A 14 -5.22 5.93 26.91
N SER A 15 -4.27 6.17 27.80
CA SER A 15 -3.33 7.29 27.74
C SER A 15 -2.51 7.20 26.45
N GLY A 16 -2.57 8.27 25.66
CA GLY A 16 -1.47 8.71 24.80
C GLY A 16 -0.92 7.66 23.84
N GLY A 17 -1.73 7.23 22.88
CA GLY A 17 -1.19 6.65 21.66
C GLY A 17 -0.36 7.70 20.94
N THR A 18 0.95 7.72 21.20
CA THR A 18 1.91 8.36 20.30
C THR A 18 1.60 7.82 18.91
N SER A 19 1.09 8.70 18.04
CA SER A 19 0.98 8.44 16.61
C SER A 19 2.33 7.88 16.18
N LEU A 20 2.37 6.57 15.95
CA LEU A 20 3.55 5.96 15.37
C LEU A 20 3.65 6.58 13.98
N PRO A 21 4.71 7.36 13.68
CA PRO A 21 4.92 7.85 12.34
C PRO A 21 4.86 6.66 11.40
N CYS A 22 4.10 6.79 10.32
CA CYS A 22 3.96 5.79 9.28
C CYS A 22 5.37 5.52 8.71
N ALA A 23 6.08 4.56 9.31
CA ALA A 23 7.51 4.32 9.15
C ALA A 23 8.42 5.53 9.46
N ALA A 24 8.68 5.78 10.76
CA ALA A 24 10.00 6.24 11.15
C ALA A 24 11.03 5.22 10.64
N ARG A 25 11.66 5.56 9.52
CA ARG A 25 12.74 4.84 8.88
C ARG A 25 13.81 4.54 9.92
N THR A 26 13.91 3.28 10.36
CA THR A 26 15.17 2.82 10.94
C THR A 26 16.22 2.90 9.85
N ARG A 27 17.19 3.77 10.10
CA ARG A 27 18.22 4.31 9.23
C ARG A 27 19.29 3.29 8.79
N SER A 28 18.99 2.01 8.67
CA SER A 28 20.00 0.96 8.44
C SER A 28 20.02 0.34 7.05
N ASP A 29 19.00 0.55 6.22
CA ASP A 29 19.05 0.10 4.83
C ASP A 29 19.14 1.31 3.92
N ASP A 30 20.39 1.74 3.69
CA ASP A 30 20.74 2.55 2.54
C ASP A 30 20.48 1.68 1.29
N TRP A 31 19.22 1.61 0.87
CA TRP A 31 18.81 1.03 -0.42
C TRP A 31 19.24 1.98 -1.54
N GLY A 32 20.54 2.29 -1.55
CA GLY A 32 21.18 3.32 -2.36
C GLY A 32 20.97 3.02 -3.82
N VAL A 33 20.05 3.76 -4.43
CA VAL A 33 19.96 3.82 -5.89
C VAL A 33 21.19 4.55 -6.39
N SER A 34 21.95 3.91 -7.28
CA SER A 34 23.11 4.55 -7.88
C SER A 34 22.67 5.67 -8.83
N GLU A 35 23.55 6.64 -9.03
CA GLU A 35 23.31 7.72 -10.00
C GLU A 35 23.05 7.17 -11.41
N ALA A 36 23.74 6.08 -11.79
CA ALA A 36 23.51 5.38 -13.05
C ALA A 36 22.08 4.83 -13.18
N GLN A 37 21.52 4.24 -12.12
CA GLN A 37 20.13 3.76 -12.12
C GLN A 37 19.12 4.90 -12.22
N GLN A 38 19.38 6.01 -11.52
CA GLN A 38 18.54 7.20 -11.62
C GLN A 38 18.57 7.80 -13.02
N ASN A 39 19.77 7.91 -13.62
CA ASN A 39 19.97 8.43 -14.97
C ASN A 39 19.32 7.55 -16.02
N GLU A 40 19.34 6.22 -15.84
CA GLU A 40 18.66 5.31 -16.77
C GLU A 40 17.14 5.49 -16.75
N VAL A 41 16.54 5.64 -15.56
CA VAL A 41 15.10 5.94 -15.44
C VAL A 41 14.78 7.31 -16.04
N ALA A 42 15.60 8.33 -15.78
CA ALA A 42 15.42 9.66 -16.38
C ALA A 42 15.48 9.61 -17.93
N ARG A 43 16.45 8.87 -18.47
CA ARG A 43 16.62 8.67 -19.91
C ARG A 43 15.42 7.95 -20.51
N LEU A 44 14.91 6.92 -19.84
CA LEU A 44 13.72 6.18 -20.27
C LEU A 44 12.49 7.10 -20.29
N LEU A 45 12.26 7.88 -19.23
CA LEU A 45 11.16 8.85 -19.17
C LEU A 45 11.25 9.86 -20.32
N SER A 46 12.43 10.47 -20.51
CA SER A 46 12.65 11.46 -21.57
C SER A 46 12.48 10.87 -22.97
N LYS A 47 12.97 9.65 -23.21
CA LYS A 47 12.83 8.95 -24.48
C LYS A 47 11.36 8.76 -24.88
N HIS A 48 10.48 8.59 -23.91
CA HIS A 48 9.04 8.45 -24.12
C HIS A 48 8.26 9.76 -23.90
N GLY A 49 8.94 10.92 -23.91
CA GLY A 49 8.30 12.24 -23.82
C GLY A 49 7.70 12.59 -22.46
N VAL A 50 8.05 11.88 -21.38
CA VAL A 50 7.55 12.17 -20.03
C VAL A 50 8.41 13.26 -19.39
N SER A 51 7.84 14.45 -19.17
CA SER A 51 8.51 15.55 -18.47
C SER A 51 8.68 15.24 -16.98
N THR A 52 9.89 15.42 -16.46
CA THR A 52 10.23 15.25 -15.04
C THR A 52 10.21 16.56 -14.25
N SER A 53 9.81 17.68 -14.87
CA SER A 53 9.86 19.02 -14.27
C SER A 53 9.05 19.18 -12.97
N SER A 54 7.98 18.40 -12.81
CA SER A 54 7.11 18.39 -11.62
C SER A 54 7.51 17.37 -10.55
N TYR A 55 8.49 16.50 -10.82
CA TYR A 55 8.94 15.49 -9.87
C TYR A 55 9.67 16.16 -8.70
N GLY A 56 9.38 15.70 -7.48
CA GLY A 56 9.93 16.26 -6.23
C GLY A 56 9.32 17.60 -5.80
N ARG A 57 8.34 18.15 -6.53
CA ARG A 57 7.62 19.37 -6.15
C ARG A 57 6.36 19.04 -5.36
N GLU A 58 6.02 19.88 -4.37
CA GLU A 58 4.79 19.74 -3.58
C GLU A 58 4.62 18.34 -2.93
N GLY A 59 5.76 17.73 -2.58
CA GLY A 59 5.84 16.38 -2.04
C GLY A 59 5.35 15.29 -2.99
N SER A 60 5.49 15.51 -4.31
CA SER A 60 5.47 14.47 -5.32
C SER A 60 6.75 13.62 -5.25
N LEU A 61 6.71 12.42 -5.83
CA LEU A 61 7.87 11.53 -5.88
C LEU A 61 8.98 12.12 -6.76
N THR A 62 10.23 11.93 -6.34
CA THR A 62 11.39 12.29 -7.17
C THR A 62 11.68 11.21 -8.22
N VAL A 63 12.48 11.55 -9.24
CA VAL A 63 12.98 10.54 -10.20
C VAL A 63 13.83 9.49 -9.48
N ARG A 64 14.58 9.89 -8.45
CA ARG A 64 15.34 8.98 -7.59
C ARG A 64 14.44 8.01 -6.83
N ASP A 65 13.30 8.46 -6.32
CA ASP A 65 12.33 7.58 -5.67
C ASP A 65 11.71 6.59 -6.66
N LEU A 66 11.36 7.03 -7.86
CA LEU A 66 10.89 6.13 -8.91
C LEU A 66 11.95 5.09 -9.28
N ALA A 67 13.21 5.51 -9.44
CA ALA A 67 14.32 4.61 -9.69
C ALA A 67 14.53 3.60 -8.56
N ARG A 68 14.31 4.01 -7.31
CA ARG A 68 14.30 3.10 -6.15
C ARG A 68 13.21 2.06 -6.27
N GLU A 69 11.99 2.47 -6.59
CA GLU A 69 10.87 1.54 -6.76
C GLU A 69 11.11 0.55 -7.90
N VAL A 70 11.68 0.99 -9.02
CA VAL A 70 12.03 0.12 -10.15
C VAL A 70 13.14 -0.86 -9.75
N ALA A 71 14.20 -0.39 -9.11
CA ALA A 71 15.33 -1.22 -8.69
C ALA A 71 14.92 -2.29 -7.66
N GLN A 72 14.01 -1.94 -6.74
CA GLN A 72 13.45 -2.86 -5.75
C GLN A 72 12.36 -3.77 -6.33
N GLY A 73 11.94 -3.54 -7.58
CA GLY A 73 10.92 -4.32 -8.26
C GLY A 73 9.50 -4.05 -7.78
N PHE A 74 9.23 -2.92 -7.13
CA PHE A 74 7.88 -2.49 -6.75
C PHE A 74 7.04 -2.03 -7.94
N CYS A 75 7.68 -1.57 -9.00
CA CYS A 75 7.03 -1.26 -10.26
C CYS A 75 7.92 -1.61 -11.45
N LYS A 76 7.31 -1.65 -12.63
CA LYS A 76 8.00 -1.76 -13.92
C LYS A 76 7.64 -0.57 -14.79
N LEU A 77 8.58 -0.15 -15.63
CA LEU A 77 8.38 0.84 -16.67
C LEU A 77 8.53 0.13 -18.01
N GLU A 78 7.48 0.08 -18.81
CA GLU A 78 7.45 -0.62 -20.09
C GLU A 78 6.57 0.12 -21.10
N PRO A 79 6.95 0.21 -22.38
CA PRO A 79 6.09 0.78 -23.40
C PRO A 79 4.86 -0.10 -23.66
N ASP A 80 3.70 0.51 -23.88
CA ASP A 80 2.53 -0.16 -24.43
C ASP A 80 2.65 -0.41 -25.94
N GLU A 81 1.64 -1.03 -26.53
CA GLU A 81 1.56 -1.31 -27.97
C GLU A 81 1.63 -0.03 -28.83
N SER A 82 1.26 1.13 -28.26
CA SER A 82 1.34 2.44 -28.92
C SER A 82 2.67 3.18 -28.68
N GLY A 83 3.61 2.57 -27.94
CA GLY A 83 4.89 3.18 -27.59
C GLY A 83 4.86 4.15 -26.41
N ARG A 84 3.72 4.29 -25.71
CA ARG A 84 3.62 5.11 -24.50
C ARG A 84 4.17 4.37 -23.30
N LEU A 85 4.97 5.03 -22.47
CA LEU A 85 5.56 4.40 -21.30
C LEU A 85 4.50 4.22 -20.19
N LEU A 86 4.25 2.97 -19.81
CA LEU A 86 3.38 2.61 -18.71
C LEU A 86 4.19 2.29 -17.44
N ARG A 87 3.59 2.61 -16.30
CA ARG A 87 4.07 2.17 -14.98
C ARG A 87 3.14 1.09 -14.44
N SER A 88 3.62 -0.15 -14.48
CA SER A 88 2.89 -1.31 -13.99
C SER A 88 3.28 -1.59 -12.53
N LEU A 89 2.29 -1.81 -11.66
CA LEU A 89 2.47 -2.18 -10.26
C LEU A 89 1.48 -3.28 -9.87
N THR A 90 1.92 -4.18 -9.00
CA THR A 90 1.06 -5.23 -8.44
C THR A 90 0.79 -4.90 -6.98
N LEU A 91 -0.47 -4.97 -6.57
CA LEU A 91 -0.91 -4.68 -5.21
C LEU A 91 -1.43 -5.96 -4.56
N VAL A 92 -1.35 -6.00 -3.23
CA VAL A 92 -2.11 -6.91 -2.38
C VAL A 92 -3.07 -6.09 -1.54
N GLU A 93 -4.34 -6.45 -1.55
CA GLU A 93 -5.34 -5.96 -0.60
C GLU A 93 -5.41 -6.93 0.58
N ILE A 94 -5.51 -6.38 1.78
CA ILE A 94 -5.44 -7.12 3.04
C ILE A 94 -6.65 -6.72 3.87
N THR A 95 -7.47 -7.70 4.22
CA THR A 95 -8.59 -7.51 5.15
C THR A 95 -8.20 -8.13 6.48
N LEU A 96 -7.99 -7.28 7.50
CA LEU A 96 -7.75 -7.74 8.86
C LEU A 96 -9.08 -7.80 9.60
N VAL A 97 -9.39 -8.97 10.15
CA VAL A 97 -10.67 -9.25 10.80
C VAL A 97 -10.46 -9.75 12.22
N VAL A 98 -11.22 -9.21 13.17
CA VAL A 98 -11.36 -9.78 14.52
C VAL A 98 -12.74 -10.41 14.65
N ARG A 99 -12.78 -11.63 15.20
CA ARG A 99 -14.03 -12.32 15.51
C ARG A 99 -14.50 -11.90 16.89
N ILE A 100 -15.76 -11.49 17.00
CA ILE A 100 -16.40 -11.08 18.25
C ILE A 100 -17.68 -11.91 18.47
N THR A 101 -18.21 -11.94 19.68
CA THR A 101 -19.52 -12.54 19.94
C THR A 101 -20.57 -11.82 19.09
N GLY A 102 -21.24 -12.55 18.20
CA GLY A 102 -22.26 -11.98 17.30
C GLY A 102 -21.76 -11.45 15.94
N GLY A 103 -20.47 -11.58 15.59
CA GLY A 103 -20.02 -11.20 14.26
C GLY A 103 -18.51 -11.06 14.03
N ARG A 104 -18.16 -10.21 13.08
CA ARG A 104 -16.77 -9.91 12.67
C ARG A 104 -16.61 -8.41 12.49
N LEU A 105 -15.51 -7.85 12.96
CA LEU A 105 -15.11 -6.47 12.69
C LEU A 105 -13.92 -6.47 11.75
N ALA A 106 -13.90 -5.55 10.78
CA ALA A 106 -12.79 -5.38 9.85
C ALA A 106 -12.06 -4.06 10.13
N LEU A 107 -10.72 -4.10 10.08
CA LEU A 107 -9.91 -2.89 10.18
C LEU A 107 -9.97 -2.10 8.86
N ILE A 108 -10.27 -0.82 8.97
CA ILE A 108 -10.26 0.15 7.87
C ILE A 108 -9.32 1.31 8.19
N GLU A 109 -8.71 1.86 7.16
CA GLU A 109 -7.89 3.06 7.19
C GLU A 109 -8.75 4.26 6.78
N GLU A 110 -8.92 5.23 7.67
CA GLU A 110 -9.71 6.46 7.44
C GLU A 110 -8.84 7.66 7.05
N GLU A 111 -7.62 7.75 7.59
CA GLU A 111 -6.69 8.85 7.33
C GLU A 111 -5.25 8.35 7.40
N GLN A 112 -4.40 8.88 6.51
CA GLN A 112 -2.95 8.76 6.56
C GLN A 112 -2.33 10.13 6.84
N ILE A 113 -1.49 10.18 7.86
CA ILE A 113 -0.64 11.34 8.16
C ILE A 113 0.74 11.05 7.54
N LEU A 114 1.17 11.91 6.62
CA LEU A 114 2.47 11.84 5.96
C LEU A 114 3.57 12.44 6.85
N ASP A 115 4.82 12.16 6.52
CA ASP A 115 6.00 12.67 7.26
C ASP A 115 6.06 14.20 7.30
N ASP A 116 5.47 14.87 6.31
CA ASP A 116 5.36 16.33 6.24
C ASP A 116 4.12 16.89 6.96
N GLY A 117 3.38 16.04 7.69
CA GLY A 117 2.16 16.39 8.42
C GLY A 117 0.90 16.49 7.57
N ARG A 118 1.00 16.39 6.23
CA ARG A 118 -0.19 16.40 5.37
C ARG A 118 -1.04 15.16 5.66
N LYS A 119 -2.36 15.36 5.55
CA LYS A 119 -3.36 14.32 5.80
C LYS A 119 -4.02 13.90 4.50
N ARG A 120 -4.18 12.59 4.31
CA ARG A 120 -4.95 12.01 3.21
C ARG A 120 -6.09 11.19 3.79
N ARG A 121 -7.32 11.58 3.48
CA ARG A 121 -8.51 10.84 3.92
C ARG A 121 -8.87 9.75 2.92
N PHE A 122 -9.29 8.62 3.45
CA PHE A 122 -9.69 7.45 2.68
C PHE A 122 -10.97 6.87 3.30
N PRO A 123 -12.17 7.20 2.83
CA PRO A 123 -13.38 6.62 3.39
C PRO A 123 -13.35 5.09 3.18
N HIS A 124 -13.35 4.33 4.28
CA HIS A 124 -13.47 2.87 4.29
C HIS A 124 -12.41 2.10 3.49
N ARG A 125 -11.17 2.58 3.46
CA ARG A 125 -10.10 1.90 2.69
C ARG A 125 -9.52 0.72 3.45
N LYS A 126 -9.41 -0.42 2.79
CA LYS A 126 -8.68 -1.57 3.33
C LYS A 126 -7.17 -1.36 3.27
N LEU A 127 -6.46 -2.08 4.13
CA LEU A 127 -5.00 -2.13 4.08
C LEU A 127 -4.56 -2.70 2.73
N HIS A 128 -3.58 -2.10 2.10
CA HIS A 128 -3.01 -2.56 0.84
C HIS A 128 -1.51 -2.30 0.83
N GLY A 129 -0.79 -3.08 0.04
CA GLY A 129 0.66 -2.95 -0.13
C GLY A 129 1.08 -3.22 -1.56
N LYS A 130 2.16 -2.56 -2.01
CA LYS A 130 2.81 -2.90 -3.28
C LYS A 130 3.57 -4.22 -3.12
N LEU A 131 3.42 -5.14 -4.06
CA LEU A 131 4.23 -6.35 -4.14
C LEU A 131 5.53 -6.07 -4.88
N MET A 132 6.63 -6.66 -4.42
CA MET A 132 7.89 -6.68 -5.17
C MET A 132 7.83 -7.72 -6.30
N LYS A 133 8.72 -7.59 -7.28
CA LYS A 133 8.89 -8.55 -8.37
C LYS A 133 9.14 -9.95 -7.79
N ARG A 134 8.26 -10.90 -8.13
CA ARG A 134 8.28 -12.31 -7.66
C ARG A 134 7.98 -12.49 -6.16
N GLU A 135 7.51 -11.46 -5.46
CA GLU A 135 7.00 -11.61 -4.10
C GLU A 135 5.65 -12.32 -4.12
N SER A 136 5.47 -13.34 -3.27
CA SER A 136 4.16 -13.98 -3.14
C SER A 136 3.17 -13.05 -2.42
N PRO A 137 1.88 -13.07 -2.77
CA PRO A 137 0.88 -12.21 -2.13
C PRO A 137 0.87 -12.31 -0.60
N VAL A 138 1.01 -13.53 -0.05
CA VAL A 138 1.06 -13.76 1.40
C VAL A 138 2.29 -13.11 2.04
N ARG A 139 3.46 -13.21 1.40
CA ARG A 139 4.69 -12.61 1.94
C ARG A 139 4.59 -11.08 1.92
N GLY A 140 4.10 -10.51 0.83
CA GLY A 140 3.91 -9.06 0.73
C GLY A 140 2.82 -8.54 1.67
N ALA A 141 1.76 -9.32 1.90
CA ALA A 141 0.73 -8.99 2.89
C ALA A 141 1.32 -8.91 4.30
N TRP A 142 2.08 -9.94 4.70
CA TRP A 142 2.76 -9.95 6.00
C TRP A 142 3.75 -8.81 6.17
N ARG A 143 4.54 -8.53 5.14
CA ARG A 143 5.45 -7.38 5.13
C ARG A 143 4.69 -6.08 5.36
N CYS A 144 3.59 -5.87 4.63
CA CYS A 144 2.76 -4.67 4.77
C CYS A 144 2.14 -4.55 6.18
N VAL A 145 1.58 -5.64 6.72
CA VAL A 145 1.00 -5.68 8.08
C VAL A 145 2.06 -5.33 9.13
N ARG A 146 3.26 -5.91 9.02
CA ARG A 146 4.36 -5.65 9.94
C ARG A 146 4.87 -4.21 9.86
N GLU A 147 5.08 -3.70 8.65
CA GLU A 147 5.58 -2.34 8.41
C GLU A 147 4.58 -1.26 8.85
N ARG A 148 3.29 -1.48 8.63
CA ARG A 148 2.26 -0.46 8.87
C ARG A 148 1.62 -0.53 10.26
N LEU A 149 1.50 -1.73 10.83
CA LEU A 149 0.79 -1.94 12.11
C LEU A 149 1.70 -2.48 13.23
N GLY A 150 2.96 -2.82 12.94
CA GLY A 150 3.85 -3.42 13.93
C GLY A 150 3.42 -4.82 14.41
N LEU A 151 2.48 -5.47 13.70
CA LEU A 151 1.99 -6.79 14.06
C LEU A 151 2.91 -7.89 13.53
N ASP A 152 3.09 -8.93 14.33
CA ASP A 152 3.96 -10.08 14.05
C ASP A 152 3.16 -11.32 13.63
N ASN A 153 3.87 -12.44 13.48
CA ASN A 153 3.41 -13.70 12.87
C ASN A 153 2.32 -14.45 13.67
N ARG A 154 1.72 -13.83 14.69
CA ARG A 154 0.66 -14.44 15.52
C ARG A 154 -0.71 -14.44 14.86
N LEU A 155 -0.87 -13.73 13.73
CA LEU A 155 -2.13 -13.71 12.98
C LEU A 155 -2.27 -14.97 12.11
N ARG A 156 -3.50 -15.47 11.99
CA ARG A 156 -3.83 -16.50 11.00
C ARG A 156 -4.13 -15.83 9.66
N VAL A 157 -3.46 -16.27 8.60
CA VAL A 157 -3.74 -15.81 7.24
C VAL A 157 -4.63 -16.82 6.56
N GLU A 158 -5.86 -16.41 6.28
CA GLU A 158 -6.76 -17.10 5.37
C GLU A 158 -6.52 -16.52 3.97
N ARG A 159 -6.15 -17.37 3.01
CA ARG A 159 -6.06 -16.92 1.61
C ARG A 159 -7.46 -16.92 1.02
N ASP A 160 -7.88 -15.77 0.54
CA ASP A 160 -9.03 -15.66 -0.34
C ASP A 160 -8.49 -15.51 -1.76
N GLU A 161 -8.25 -16.64 -2.45
CA GLU A 161 -7.61 -16.67 -3.78
C GLU A 161 -8.57 -16.31 -4.93
N LEU A 162 -9.82 -15.93 -4.66
CA LEU A 162 -10.86 -15.91 -5.67
C LEU A 162 -11.67 -14.61 -5.65
N GLN A 163 -11.43 -13.73 -6.63
CA GLN A 163 -12.48 -13.01 -7.39
C GLN A 163 -11.91 -11.97 -8.39
N HIS A 164 -10.74 -11.38 -8.14
CA HIS A 164 -10.27 -10.24 -8.95
C HIS A 164 -9.81 -10.59 -10.37
N ALA A 165 -9.13 -11.72 -10.58
CA ALA A 165 -8.68 -12.12 -11.91
C ALA A 165 -9.84 -12.47 -12.87
N GLN A 166 -11.00 -12.89 -12.34
CA GLN A 166 -12.21 -13.13 -13.14
C GLN A 166 -12.93 -11.81 -13.43
N GLN A 167 -13.07 -10.92 -12.44
CA GLN A 167 -13.70 -9.61 -12.63
C GLN A 167 -12.94 -8.71 -13.61
N GLU A 168 -11.60 -8.77 -13.61
CA GLU A 168 -10.77 -8.00 -14.53
C GLU A 168 -10.84 -8.55 -15.96
N LYS A 169 -10.86 -9.89 -16.12
CA LYS A 169 -11.14 -10.55 -17.41
C LYS A 169 -12.55 -10.24 -17.93
N GLU A 170 -13.54 -10.17 -17.06
CA GLU A 170 -14.92 -9.80 -17.40
C GLU A 170 -15.00 -8.32 -17.82
N ARG A 171 -14.38 -7.40 -17.08
CA ARG A 171 -14.28 -5.98 -17.46
C ARG A 171 -13.62 -5.76 -18.82
N GLN A 172 -12.47 -6.41 -19.06
CA GLN A 172 -11.77 -6.33 -20.34
C GLN A 172 -12.59 -6.92 -21.51
N LYS A 173 -13.40 -7.96 -21.25
CA LYS A 173 -14.34 -8.50 -22.23
C LYS A 173 -15.50 -7.54 -22.54
N VAL A 174 -16.01 -6.83 -21.53
CA VAL A 174 -17.09 -5.84 -21.71
C VAL A 174 -16.58 -4.63 -22.50
N GLU A 175 -15.41 -4.09 -22.16
CA GLU A 175 -14.81 -2.95 -22.87
C GLU A 175 -14.53 -3.27 -24.35
N ARG A 176 -14.03 -4.48 -24.66
CA ARG A 176 -13.82 -4.93 -26.04
C ARG A 176 -15.10 -5.06 -26.87
N LYS A 177 -16.25 -5.32 -26.23
CA LYS A 177 -17.56 -5.42 -26.91
C LYS A 177 -18.23 -4.06 -27.11
N GLN A 178 -17.80 -3.03 -26.38
CA GLN A 178 -18.39 -1.69 -26.42
C GLN A 178 -17.59 -0.68 -27.24
N ALA A 179 -16.41 -1.07 -27.75
CA ALA A 179 -15.67 -0.23 -28.70
C ALA A 179 -16.44 -0.17 -30.04
N PRO A 180 -16.92 1.01 -30.47
CA PRO A 180 -17.54 1.16 -31.79
C PRO A 180 -16.47 0.91 -32.87
N GLY A 181 -16.79 0.04 -33.82
CA GLY A 181 -15.99 -0.24 -35.01
C GLY A 181 -16.04 0.87 -36.04
#